data_AF-A0A536DAD9-F1
#
_entry.id   AF-A0A536DAD9-F1
#
_cell.length_a   1.000
_cell.length_b   1.000
_cell.length_c   1.000
_cell.angle_alpha   90.00
_cell.angle_beta   90.00
_cell.angle_gamma   90.00
#
_symmetry.space_group_name_H-M   'P 1'
#
loop_
_entity.id
_entity.type
_entity.pdbx_description
1 polymer ?
#
loop_
_entity_poly.entity_id
_entity_poly.type
_entity_poly.pdbx_seq_one_letter_code
_entity_poly.pdbx_strand_id
1 'polypeptide(L)'
;MTLTPRVRPFPSTATDLITIAVVMGGVAVAVGVALARGLRFTDVDVYHREAVAFWAGGHRLPTEYPILAMAPFSLTLPPAGIDYAWAFAFGMASLFLVGWIAVARMAGRRAGVAYVVYLLVGGFGVILSRYDLVPALVTVAAIAAAERKRWPIAYVLLGLGVLLKIYPGVLLPVFLIQQARSGTSPSRAAMSALWFGLMVAAGALLSIALAGPGWLDPVRFAIERPVQVESPRSTTPSTRSTSPARGTGP
;
A
#
# COMPACT_ATOMS: atom_id res chain seq x y z
N MET A 1 -0.73 19.87 -42.34
CA MET A 1 -1.93 19.04 -42.10
C MET A 1 -1.86 18.56 -40.65
N THR A 2 -2.49 19.30 -39.75
CA THR A 2 -2.42 19.11 -38.29
C THR A 2 -3.43 18.02 -37.89
N LEU A 3 -2.94 16.81 -37.68
CA LEU A 3 -3.74 15.73 -37.07
C LEU A 3 -3.93 16.06 -35.59
N THR A 4 -5.05 16.69 -35.25
CA THR A 4 -5.51 16.77 -33.87
C THR A 4 -5.78 15.33 -33.38
N PRO A 5 -5.11 14.86 -32.32
CA PRO A 5 -5.37 13.52 -31.80
C PRO A 5 -6.80 13.49 -31.27
N ARG A 6 -7.65 12.71 -31.94
CA ARG A 6 -9.05 12.52 -31.56
C ARG A 6 -9.07 11.69 -30.27
N VAL A 7 -9.05 12.35 -29.12
CA VAL A 7 -9.25 11.71 -27.81
C VAL A 7 -10.66 11.11 -27.84
N ARG A 8 -10.75 9.78 -27.97
CA ARG A 8 -12.05 9.11 -27.92
C ARG A 8 -12.59 9.24 -26.49
N PRO A 9 -13.87 9.62 -26.30
CA PRO A 9 -14.48 9.60 -24.99
C PRO A 9 -14.48 8.16 -24.44
N PHE A 10 -14.15 8.01 -23.17
CA PHE A 10 -14.26 6.74 -22.45
C PHE A 10 -15.52 6.79 -21.58
N PRO A 11 -16.41 5.78 -21.61
CA PRO A 11 -16.42 4.56 -22.44
C PRO A 11 -16.93 4.81 -23.88
N SER A 12 -16.39 4.11 -24.89
CA SER A 12 -16.85 4.22 -26.29
C SER A 12 -17.14 2.89 -27.00
N THR A 13 -16.92 1.76 -26.32
CA THR A 13 -17.14 0.42 -26.91
C THR A 13 -17.84 -0.52 -25.92
N ALA A 14 -18.54 -1.54 -26.44
CA ALA A 14 -19.13 -2.61 -25.63
C ALA A 14 -18.10 -3.30 -24.72
N THR A 15 -16.84 -3.35 -25.14
CA THR A 15 -15.72 -3.88 -24.37
C THR A 15 -15.35 -3.00 -23.17
N ASP A 16 -15.50 -1.68 -23.27
CA ASP A 16 -15.30 -0.77 -22.15
C ASP A 16 -16.38 -0.98 -21.09
N LEU A 17 -17.64 -1.17 -21.52
CA LEU A 17 -18.77 -1.50 -20.64
C LEU A 17 -18.56 -2.85 -19.93
N ILE A 18 -18.07 -3.87 -20.63
CA ILE A 18 -17.72 -5.16 -20.01
C ILE A 18 -16.60 -4.98 -18.98
N THR A 19 -15.56 -4.19 -19.30
CA THR A 19 -14.46 -3.96 -18.35
C THR A 19 -14.94 -3.22 -17.11
N ILE A 20 -15.78 -2.19 -17.28
CA ILE A 20 -16.44 -1.49 -16.18
C ILE A 20 -17.27 -2.48 -15.36
N ALA A 21 -18.10 -3.30 -15.99
CA ALA A 21 -18.94 -4.28 -15.30
C ALA A 21 -18.11 -5.30 -14.52
N VAL A 22 -17.00 -5.80 -15.08
CA VAL A 22 -16.08 -6.72 -14.38
C VAL A 22 -15.40 -6.03 -13.19
N VAL A 23 -14.95 -4.79 -13.35
CA VAL A 23 -14.36 -3.99 -12.26
C VAL A 23 -15.37 -3.79 -11.14
N MET A 24 -16.57 -3.30 -11.49
CA MET A 24 -17.62 -3.02 -10.52
C MET A 24 -18.12 -4.31 -9.85
N GLY A 25 -18.24 -5.40 -10.61
CA GLY A 25 -18.59 -6.72 -10.09
C GLY A 25 -17.50 -7.26 -9.15
N GLY A 26 -16.23 -7.12 -9.50
CA GLY A 26 -15.11 -7.53 -8.65
C GLY A 26 -15.05 -6.75 -7.33
N VAL A 27 -15.25 -5.43 -7.39
CA VAL A 27 -15.37 -4.58 -6.19
C VAL A 27 -16.59 -5.00 -5.36
N ALA A 28 -17.75 -5.19 -5.98
CA ALA A 28 -18.97 -5.59 -5.28
C ALA A 28 -18.81 -6.96 -4.61
N VAL A 29 -18.17 -7.93 -5.25
CA VAL A 29 -17.85 -9.23 -4.66
C VAL A 29 -16.86 -9.08 -3.51
N ALA A 30 -15.79 -8.30 -3.67
CA ALA A 30 -14.83 -8.06 -2.60
C ALA A 30 -15.52 -7.43 -1.37
N VAL A 31 -16.37 -6.42 -1.59
CA VAL A 31 -17.20 -5.80 -0.54
C VAL A 31 -18.19 -6.81 0.05
N GLY A 32 -18.85 -7.62 -0.77
CA GLY A 32 -19.81 -8.65 -0.31
C GLY A 32 -19.16 -9.73 0.56
N VAL A 33 -17.96 -10.19 0.20
CA VAL A 33 -17.17 -11.11 1.03
C VAL A 33 -16.76 -10.45 2.34
N ALA A 34 -16.35 -9.19 2.27
CA ALA A 34 -15.92 -8.40 3.41
C ALA A 34 -17.09 -8.18 4.41
N LEU A 35 -18.28 -7.90 3.89
CA LEU A 35 -19.56 -7.84 4.60
C LEU A 35 -19.92 -9.17 5.26
N ALA A 36 -19.92 -10.26 4.50
CA ALA A 36 -20.29 -11.59 4.99
C ALA A 36 -19.36 -12.09 6.10
N ARG A 37 -18.12 -11.60 6.14
CA ARG A 37 -17.13 -11.91 7.18
C ARG A 37 -17.07 -10.91 8.32
N GLY A 38 -17.95 -9.90 8.33
CA GLY A 38 -18.08 -8.95 9.43
C GLY A 38 -16.94 -7.94 9.56
N LEU A 39 -16.30 -7.53 8.45
CA LEU A 39 -15.33 -6.42 8.26
C LEU A 39 -14.19 -6.18 9.27
N ARG A 40 -14.07 -6.98 10.33
CA ARG A 40 -12.93 -6.94 11.25
C ARG A 40 -11.76 -7.67 10.63
N PHE A 41 -11.15 -7.02 9.64
CA PHE A 41 -9.86 -7.42 9.17
C PHE A 41 -8.84 -6.95 10.20
N THR A 42 -8.07 -7.90 10.74
CA THR A 42 -7.02 -7.66 11.74
C THR A 42 -6.14 -6.45 11.37
N ASP A 43 -5.87 -6.28 10.08
CA ASP A 43 -5.04 -5.20 9.54
C ASP A 43 -5.67 -3.80 9.67
N VAL A 44 -6.99 -3.65 9.42
CA VAL A 44 -7.64 -2.34 9.47
C VAL A 44 -7.73 -1.83 10.91
N ASP A 45 -7.97 -2.74 11.86
CA ASP A 45 -7.94 -2.44 13.29
C ASP A 45 -6.55 -1.96 13.73
N VAL A 46 -5.48 -2.54 13.18
CA VAL A 46 -4.11 -2.07 13.38
C VAL A 46 -3.95 -0.66 12.83
N TYR A 47 -4.36 -0.41 11.58
CA TYR A 47 -4.23 0.91 10.96
C TYR A 47 -4.97 2.00 11.75
N HIS A 48 -6.18 1.69 12.24
CA HIS A 48 -6.95 2.60 13.08
C HIS A 48 -6.26 2.91 14.40
N ARG A 49 -5.80 1.88 15.11
CA ARG A 49 -5.07 2.06 16.38
C ARG A 49 -3.80 2.90 16.19
N GLU A 50 -3.02 2.64 15.14
CA GLU A 50 -1.81 3.41 14.85
C GLU A 50 -2.14 4.86 14.48
N ALA A 51 -3.17 5.10 13.65
CA ALA A 51 -3.61 6.45 13.31
C ALA A 51 -4.08 7.24 14.54
N VAL A 52 -4.90 6.63 15.41
CA VAL A 52 -5.34 7.26 16.66
C VAL A 52 -4.13 7.56 17.56
N ALA A 53 -3.22 6.61 17.75
CA ALA A 53 -2.03 6.82 18.59
C ALA A 53 -1.14 7.96 18.06
N PHE A 54 -1.01 8.08 16.74
CA PHE A 54 -0.22 9.13 16.12
C PHE A 54 -0.90 10.51 16.24
N TRP A 55 -2.18 10.62 15.90
CA TRP A 55 -2.89 11.91 15.80
C TRP A 55 -3.51 12.39 17.12
N ALA A 56 -3.93 11.49 18.02
CA ALA A 56 -4.70 11.83 19.22
C ALA A 56 -3.84 12.13 20.46
N GLY A 57 -2.51 12.16 20.38
CA GLY A 57 -1.72 12.74 21.47
C GLY A 57 -0.28 12.29 21.68
N GLY A 58 0.32 11.45 20.81
CA GLY A 58 1.69 10.99 21.03
C GLY A 58 2.68 11.22 19.89
N HIS A 59 2.21 11.47 18.66
CA HIS A 59 3.03 11.41 17.43
C HIS A 59 3.93 10.16 17.37
N ARG A 60 3.50 9.08 18.04
CA ARG A 60 4.25 7.83 18.11
C ARG A 60 4.16 7.15 16.76
N LEU A 61 5.31 6.89 16.15
CA LEU A 61 5.35 6.17 14.88
C LEU A 61 4.89 4.73 15.06
N PRO A 62 4.29 4.14 14.02
CA PRO A 62 4.03 2.71 14.02
C PRO A 62 5.34 1.95 14.08
N THR A 63 5.35 0.87 14.85
CA THR A 63 6.52 0.00 14.97
C THR A 63 6.86 -0.67 13.64
N GLU A 64 5.87 -0.97 12.79
CA GLU A 64 6.09 -1.75 11.56
C GLU A 64 6.20 -0.89 10.29
N TYR A 65 5.73 0.36 10.33
CA TYR A 65 5.46 1.14 9.13
C TYR A 65 6.20 2.48 9.14
N PRO A 66 6.83 2.88 8.02
CA PRO A 66 7.45 4.19 7.93
C PRO A 66 6.41 5.31 7.92
N ILE A 67 6.87 6.53 8.22
CA ILE A 67 6.00 7.67 8.55
C ILE A 67 4.89 7.98 7.53
N LEU A 68 5.15 7.79 6.24
CA LEU A 68 4.16 8.15 5.22
C LEU A 68 2.98 7.17 5.18
N ALA A 69 3.09 6.00 5.82
CA ALA A 69 1.95 5.10 6.03
C ALA A 69 0.84 5.74 6.89
N MET A 70 1.14 6.78 7.67
CA MET A 70 0.11 7.54 8.41
C MET A 70 -0.89 8.22 7.48
N ALA A 71 -0.48 8.62 6.27
CA ALA A 71 -1.40 9.24 5.32
C ALA A 71 -2.58 8.31 4.93
N PRO A 72 -2.35 7.07 4.44
CA PRO A 72 -3.47 6.16 4.18
C PRO A 72 -4.13 5.63 5.45
N PHE A 73 -3.43 5.52 6.58
CA PHE A 73 -4.06 5.05 7.83
C PHE A 73 -5.07 6.08 8.36
N SER A 74 -4.87 7.38 8.12
CA SER A 74 -5.83 8.42 8.47
C SER A 74 -7.21 8.25 7.81
N LEU A 75 -7.35 7.43 6.76
CA LEU A 75 -8.67 7.07 6.20
C LEU A 75 -9.55 6.30 7.19
N THR A 76 -8.94 5.72 8.23
CA THR A 76 -9.65 5.07 9.35
C THR A 76 -10.12 6.07 10.42
N LEU A 77 -9.96 7.38 10.20
CA LEU A 77 -10.43 8.43 11.11
C LEU A 77 -11.60 9.21 10.51
N PRO A 78 -12.74 8.56 10.21
CA PRO A 78 -13.87 9.28 9.63
C PRO A 78 -14.58 10.17 10.68
N PRO A 79 -15.45 11.09 10.22
CA PRO A 79 -16.37 11.80 11.10
C PRO A 79 -17.21 10.84 11.97
N ALA A 80 -17.69 11.36 13.11
CA ALA A 80 -18.51 10.61 14.05
C ALA A 80 -19.75 10.00 13.36
N GLY A 81 -20.06 8.74 13.69
CA GLY A 81 -21.18 7.99 13.14
C GLY A 81 -20.85 7.15 11.89
N ILE A 82 -19.63 7.26 11.36
CA ILE A 82 -19.13 6.39 10.29
C ILE A 82 -18.16 5.37 10.89
N ASP A 83 -18.36 4.10 10.56
CA ASP A 83 -17.44 3.03 10.92
C ASP A 83 -16.12 3.14 10.13
N TYR A 84 -14.99 3.02 10.83
CA TYR A 84 -13.67 3.26 10.24
C TYR A 84 -13.28 2.21 9.20
N ALA A 85 -13.76 0.96 9.32
CA ALA A 85 -13.43 -0.09 8.38
C ALA A 85 -14.11 0.18 7.03
N TRP A 86 -15.34 0.70 7.07
CA TRP A 86 -16.03 1.18 5.89
C TRP A 86 -15.34 2.37 5.23
N ALA A 87 -15.00 3.39 6.01
CA ALA A 87 -14.31 4.58 5.49
C ALA A 87 -13.00 4.20 4.76
N PHE A 88 -12.21 3.31 5.38
CA PHE A 88 -10.99 2.79 4.79
C PHE A 88 -11.25 1.99 3.50
N ALA A 89 -12.22 1.08 3.52
CA ALA A 89 -12.57 0.26 2.35
C ALA A 89 -13.03 1.12 1.16
N PHE A 90 -13.84 2.16 1.40
CA PHE A 90 -14.23 3.11 0.36
C PHE A 90 -13.04 3.90 -0.19
N GLY A 91 -12.11 4.30 0.68
CA GLY A 91 -10.84 4.91 0.27
C GLY A 91 -10.01 3.99 -0.63
N MET A 92 -9.84 2.73 -0.25
CA MET A 92 -9.12 1.73 -1.04
C MET A 92 -9.84 1.40 -2.37
N ALA A 93 -11.17 1.31 -2.36
CA ALA A 93 -11.96 1.10 -3.58
C ALA A 93 -11.82 2.29 -4.55
N SER A 94 -11.82 3.52 -4.02
CA SER A 94 -11.60 4.74 -4.80
C SER A 94 -10.20 4.75 -5.43
N LEU A 95 -9.18 4.40 -4.65
CA LEU A 95 -7.80 4.27 -5.15
C LEU A 95 -7.67 3.16 -6.19
N PHE A 96 -8.36 2.05 -6.02
CA PHE A 96 -8.38 0.97 -6.99
C PHE A 96 -8.92 1.45 -8.35
N LEU A 97 -10.05 2.18 -8.32
CA LEU A 97 -10.69 2.76 -9.51
C LEU A 97 -9.79 3.81 -10.18
N VAL A 98 -9.24 4.74 -9.40
CA VAL A 98 -8.31 5.76 -9.91
C VAL A 98 -7.06 5.11 -10.51
N GLY A 99 -6.49 4.10 -9.85
CA GLY A 99 -5.35 3.33 -10.34
C GLY A 99 -5.65 2.63 -11.66
N TRP A 100 -6.80 1.97 -11.78
CA TRP A 100 -7.23 1.35 -13.04
C TRP A 100 -7.33 2.37 -14.17
N ILE A 101 -8.00 3.51 -13.93
CA ILE A 101 -8.15 4.59 -14.91
C ILE A 101 -6.78 5.14 -15.32
N ALA A 102 -5.89 5.38 -14.35
CA ALA A 102 -4.55 5.87 -14.59
C ALA A 102 -3.73 4.91 -15.46
N VAL A 103 -3.69 3.62 -15.11
CA VAL A 103 -2.98 2.59 -15.87
C VAL A 103 -3.57 2.46 -17.28
N ALA A 104 -4.89 2.42 -17.41
CA ALA A 104 -5.57 2.34 -18.70
C ALA A 104 -5.24 3.53 -19.61
N ARG A 105 -5.14 4.76 -19.06
CA ARG A 105 -4.76 5.95 -19.81
C ARG A 105 -3.27 6.01 -20.14
N MET A 106 -2.41 5.52 -19.25
CA MET A 106 -0.96 5.62 -19.39
C MET A 106 -0.35 4.54 -20.28
N ALA A 107 -0.86 3.32 -20.21
CA ALA A 107 -0.31 2.14 -20.86
C ALA A 107 -1.33 1.43 -21.78
N GLY A 108 -2.52 2.00 -21.94
CA GLY A 108 -3.57 1.50 -22.82
C GLY A 108 -4.48 0.49 -22.15
N ARG A 109 -5.56 0.14 -22.86
CA ARG A 109 -6.66 -0.69 -22.34
C ARG A 109 -6.21 -2.04 -21.80
N ARG A 110 -5.31 -2.73 -22.51
CA ARG A 110 -4.81 -4.07 -22.12
C ARG A 110 -4.10 -4.03 -20.76
N ALA A 111 -3.32 -2.98 -20.50
CA ALA A 111 -2.67 -2.79 -19.21
C ALA A 111 -3.68 -2.51 -18.09
N GLY A 112 -4.73 -1.74 -18.38
CA GLY A 112 -5.84 -1.53 -17.44
C GLY A 112 -6.56 -2.84 -17.08
N VAL A 113 -6.83 -3.70 -18.07
CA VAL A 113 -7.41 -5.04 -17.83
C VAL A 113 -6.47 -5.90 -16.99
N ALA A 114 -5.17 -5.94 -17.33
CA ALA A 114 -4.18 -6.70 -16.58
C ALA A 114 -4.08 -6.21 -15.12
N TYR A 115 -4.13 -4.90 -14.88
CA TYR A 115 -4.17 -4.32 -13.54
C TYR A 115 -5.33 -4.87 -12.71
N VAL A 116 -6.55 -4.85 -13.28
CA VAL A 116 -7.75 -5.34 -12.61
C VAL A 116 -7.63 -6.83 -12.32
N VAL A 117 -7.23 -7.63 -13.33
CA VAL A 117 -7.10 -9.07 -13.19
C VAL A 117 -6.06 -9.44 -12.13
N TYR A 118 -4.86 -8.86 -12.19
CA TYR A 118 -3.80 -9.20 -11.24
C TYR A 118 -4.16 -8.80 -9.81
N LEU A 119 -4.81 -7.66 -9.62
CA LEU A 119 -5.22 -7.23 -8.30
C LEU A 119 -6.40 -8.02 -7.75
N LEU A 120 -7.39 -8.36 -8.58
CA LEU A 120 -8.50 -9.20 -8.14
C LEU A 120 -8.06 -10.63 -7.85
N VAL A 121 -7.13 -11.19 -8.62
CA VAL A 121 -6.60 -12.55 -8.41
C VAL A 121 -5.61 -12.58 -7.24
N GLY A 122 -4.63 -11.67 -7.22
CA GLY A 122 -3.56 -11.65 -6.22
C GLY A 122 -3.96 -11.03 -4.88
N GLY A 123 -4.98 -10.17 -4.87
CA GLY A 123 -5.49 -9.48 -3.69
C GLY A 123 -6.92 -9.87 -3.31
N PHE A 124 -7.43 -10.99 -3.82
CA PHE A 124 -8.81 -11.40 -3.58
C PHE A 124 -9.15 -11.42 -2.08
N GLY A 125 -10.24 -10.76 -1.70
CA GLY A 125 -10.73 -10.74 -0.32
C GLY A 125 -9.94 -9.86 0.66
N VAL A 126 -8.83 -9.25 0.24
CA VAL A 126 -8.01 -8.37 1.10
C VAL A 126 -7.69 -7.00 0.48
N ILE A 127 -7.95 -6.83 -0.82
CA ILE A 127 -7.59 -5.62 -1.56
C ILE A 127 -8.19 -4.33 -0.98
N LEU A 128 -9.37 -4.42 -0.36
CA LEU A 128 -10.04 -3.25 0.25
C LEU A 128 -9.70 -3.08 1.73
N SER A 129 -9.06 -4.07 2.35
CA SER A 129 -8.72 -4.07 3.79
C SER A 129 -7.23 -3.90 4.04
N ARG A 130 -6.41 -3.79 2.98
CA ARG A 130 -4.97 -3.62 3.08
C ARG A 130 -4.54 -2.34 2.39
N TYR A 131 -3.70 -1.57 3.08
CA TYR A 131 -3.17 -0.34 2.51
C TYR A 131 -2.11 -0.57 1.41
N ASP A 132 -1.65 -1.82 1.21
CA ASP A 132 -0.63 -2.22 0.24
C ASP A 132 -0.89 -1.72 -1.19
N LEU A 133 -2.15 -1.46 -1.53
CA LEU A 133 -2.52 -0.84 -2.80
C LEU A 133 -1.83 0.53 -3.02
N VAL A 134 -1.63 1.30 -1.94
CA VAL A 134 -1.00 2.63 -1.99
C VAL A 134 0.48 2.56 -2.39
N PRO A 135 1.38 1.86 -1.65
CA PRO A 135 2.77 1.73 -2.07
C PRO A 135 2.90 0.98 -3.41
N ALA A 136 2.00 0.05 -3.74
CA ALA A 136 2.00 -0.62 -5.04
C ALA A 136 1.75 0.36 -6.19
N LEU A 137 0.72 1.23 -6.09
CA LEU A 137 0.42 2.23 -7.11
C LEU A 137 1.55 3.27 -7.26
N VAL A 138 2.13 3.72 -6.14
CA VAL A 138 3.30 4.62 -6.16
C VAL A 138 4.50 3.95 -6.85
N THR A 139 4.73 2.66 -6.58
CA THR A 139 5.80 1.89 -7.23
C THR A 139 5.57 1.74 -8.74
N VAL A 140 4.33 1.45 -9.16
CA VAL A 140 3.97 1.39 -10.59
C VAL A 140 4.18 2.75 -11.26
N ALA A 141 3.84 3.85 -10.58
CA ALA A 141 4.09 5.19 -11.08
C ALA A 141 5.59 5.50 -11.20
N ALA A 142 6.41 5.05 -10.24
CA ALA A 142 7.87 5.17 -10.30
C ALA A 142 8.44 4.44 -11.52
N ILE A 143 8.02 3.20 -11.75
CA ILE A 143 8.42 2.40 -12.92
C ILE A 143 7.99 3.10 -14.21
N ALA A 144 6.73 3.57 -14.29
CA ALA A 144 6.24 4.25 -15.47
C ALA A 144 6.99 5.57 -15.75
N ALA A 145 7.46 6.27 -14.73
CA ALA A 145 8.32 7.44 -14.89
C ALA A 145 9.72 7.06 -15.40
N ALA A 146 10.29 5.96 -14.89
CA ALA A 146 11.59 5.42 -15.34
C ALA A 146 11.54 4.99 -16.82
N GLU A 147 10.49 4.27 -17.24
CA GLU A 147 10.26 3.86 -18.63
C GLU A 147 10.22 5.07 -19.59
N ARG A 148 9.67 6.19 -19.12
CA ARG A 148 9.63 7.47 -19.86
C ARG A 148 10.91 8.30 -19.71
N LYS A 149 11.96 7.73 -19.12
CA LYS A 149 13.26 8.37 -18.83
C LYS A 149 13.14 9.63 -17.97
N ARG A 150 12.04 9.79 -17.21
CA ARG A 150 11.83 10.90 -16.26
C ARG A 150 12.47 10.55 -14.92
N TRP A 151 13.79 10.35 -14.93
CA TRP A 151 14.54 9.81 -13.80
C TRP A 151 14.33 10.53 -12.47
N PRO A 152 14.37 11.88 -12.37
CA PRO A 152 14.15 12.54 -11.08
C PRO A 152 12.81 12.17 -10.44
N ILE A 153 11.74 12.11 -11.25
CA ILE A 153 10.40 11.76 -10.76
C ILE A 153 10.34 10.29 -10.39
N ALA A 154 10.99 9.42 -11.16
CA ALA A 154 11.07 8.00 -10.85
C ALA A 154 11.72 7.76 -9.47
N TYR A 155 12.82 8.45 -9.17
CA TYR A 155 13.50 8.37 -7.87
C TYR A 155 12.71 9.00 -6.72
N VAL A 156 12.03 10.14 -6.95
CA VAL A 156 11.13 10.73 -5.94
C VAL A 156 9.99 9.77 -5.60
N LEU A 157 9.33 9.19 -6.62
CA LEU A 157 8.25 8.23 -6.43
C LEU A 157 8.76 6.95 -5.75
N LEU A 158 9.95 6.49 -6.09
CA LEU A 158 10.57 5.34 -5.42
C LEU A 158 10.82 5.62 -3.94
N GLY A 159 11.35 6.82 -3.61
CA GLY A 159 11.54 7.26 -2.23
C GLY A 159 10.23 7.39 -1.46
N LEU A 160 9.19 7.96 -2.08
CA LEU A 160 7.82 7.97 -1.54
C LEU A 160 7.31 6.54 -1.27
N GLY A 161 7.56 5.61 -2.18
CA GLY A 161 7.25 4.19 -2.01
C GLY A 161 7.92 3.61 -0.77
N VAL A 162 9.22 3.85 -0.59
CA VAL A 162 10.00 3.43 0.60
C VAL A 162 9.41 4.00 1.89
N LEU A 163 9.00 5.27 1.89
CA LEU A 163 8.40 5.93 3.06
C LEU A 163 6.98 5.45 3.37
N LEU A 164 6.28 4.85 2.41
CA LEU A 164 4.99 4.18 2.62
C LEU A 164 5.18 2.74 3.10
N LYS A 165 6.18 2.03 2.56
CA LYS A 165 6.55 0.67 2.92
C LYS A 165 7.98 0.41 2.47
N ILE A 166 8.78 -0.32 3.22
CA ILE A 166 10.23 -0.42 2.93
C ILE A 166 10.53 -1.17 1.61
N TYR A 167 9.69 -2.13 1.19
CA TYR A 167 9.98 -3.06 0.09
C TYR A 167 10.31 -2.42 -1.28
N PRO A 168 9.73 -1.28 -1.73
CA PRO A 168 10.08 -0.67 -3.01
C PRO A 168 11.56 -0.28 -3.08
N GLY A 169 12.22 -0.07 -1.94
CA GLY A 169 13.66 0.22 -1.87
C GLY A 169 14.52 -0.86 -2.51
N VAL A 170 14.05 -2.11 -2.54
CA VAL A 170 14.70 -3.24 -3.22
C VAL A 170 14.84 -3.00 -4.73
N LEU A 171 14.03 -2.12 -5.33
CA LEU A 171 14.12 -1.76 -6.74
C LEU A 171 15.19 -0.72 -7.05
N LEU A 172 15.83 -0.10 -6.05
CA LEU A 172 16.85 0.93 -6.27
C LEU A 172 18.00 0.45 -7.18
N PRO A 173 18.59 -0.76 -6.99
CA PRO A 173 19.61 -1.27 -7.92
C PRO A 173 19.10 -1.41 -9.35
N VAL A 174 17.84 -1.82 -9.53
CA VAL A 174 17.22 -1.96 -10.85
C VAL A 174 17.10 -0.60 -11.54
N PHE A 175 16.66 0.44 -10.81
CA PHE A 175 16.54 1.80 -11.34
C PHE A 175 17.93 2.37 -11.73
N LEU A 176 18.94 2.15 -10.90
CA LEU A 176 20.32 2.57 -11.19
C LEU A 176 20.86 1.89 -12.46
N ILE A 177 20.68 0.56 -12.59
CA ILE A 177 21.10 -0.20 -13.78
C ILE A 177 20.35 0.28 -15.02
N GLN A 178 19.03 0.45 -14.93
CA GLN A 178 18.20 0.89 -16.05
C GLN A 178 18.60 2.32 -16.48
N GLN A 179 18.90 3.21 -15.53
CA GLN A 179 19.37 4.55 -15.83
C GLN A 179 20.73 4.56 -16.52
N ALA A 180 21.68 3.77 -16.03
CA ALA A 180 22.99 3.62 -16.66
C ALA A 180 22.86 3.12 -18.11
N ARG A 181 22.00 2.13 -18.36
CA ARG A 181 21.72 1.59 -19.69
C ARG A 181 20.97 2.56 -20.61
N SER A 182 20.33 3.60 -20.07
CA SER A 182 19.58 4.58 -20.86
C SER A 182 20.47 5.63 -21.58
N GLY A 183 21.78 5.61 -21.33
CA GLY A 183 22.73 6.59 -21.89
C GLY A 183 22.72 7.94 -21.15
N THR A 184 22.14 7.99 -19.95
CA THR A 184 22.16 9.20 -19.11
C THR A 184 23.59 9.47 -18.64
N SER A 185 24.07 10.72 -18.75
CA SER A 185 25.41 11.07 -18.30
C SER A 185 25.58 10.81 -16.79
N PRO A 186 26.79 10.40 -16.32
CA PRO A 186 27.00 10.08 -14.91
C PRO A 186 26.57 11.18 -13.94
N SER A 187 26.82 12.45 -14.28
CA SER A 187 26.39 13.61 -13.49
C SER A 187 24.87 13.73 -13.35
N ARG A 188 24.12 13.50 -14.43
CA ARG A 188 22.65 13.54 -14.42
C ARG A 188 22.07 12.32 -13.71
N ALA A 189 22.74 11.18 -13.81
CA ALA A 189 22.37 9.97 -13.07
C ALA A 189 22.52 10.20 -11.57
N ALA A 190 23.68 10.71 -11.13
CA ALA A 190 23.94 11.06 -9.74
C ALA A 190 22.92 12.09 -9.20
N MET A 191 22.62 13.15 -9.98
CA MET A 191 21.60 14.14 -9.61
C MET A 191 20.20 13.53 -9.47
N SER A 192 19.85 12.55 -10.32
CA SER A 192 18.56 11.87 -10.23
C SER A 192 18.48 10.98 -8.99
N ALA A 193 19.54 10.20 -8.71
CA ALA A 193 19.63 9.36 -7.52
C ALA A 193 19.68 10.19 -6.23
N LEU A 194 20.24 11.40 -6.27
CA LEU A 194 20.21 12.35 -5.16
C LEU A 194 18.77 12.67 -4.73
N TRP A 195 17.82 12.79 -5.66
CA TRP A 195 16.41 13.02 -5.31
C TRP A 195 15.80 11.87 -4.50
N PHE A 196 16.21 10.62 -4.74
CA PHE A 196 15.81 9.51 -3.89
C PHE A 196 16.39 9.67 -2.48
N GLY A 197 17.69 9.95 -2.38
CA GLY A 197 18.37 10.16 -1.10
C GLY A 197 17.75 11.30 -0.30
N LEU A 198 17.48 12.45 -0.95
CA LEU A 198 16.80 13.61 -0.35
C LEU A 198 15.40 13.25 0.13
N MET A 199 14.64 12.47 -0.65
CA MET A 199 13.29 12.09 -0.27
C MET A 199 13.28 11.19 0.98
N VAL A 200 14.13 10.16 1.00
CA VAL A 200 14.27 9.26 2.15
C VAL A 200 14.79 10.02 3.38
N ALA A 201 15.78 10.90 3.20
CA ALA A 201 16.31 11.73 4.27
C ALA A 201 15.24 12.67 4.84
N ALA A 202 14.44 13.32 3.98
CA ALA A 202 13.34 14.17 4.43
C ALA A 202 12.30 13.40 5.25
N GLY A 203 11.95 12.19 4.83
CA GLY A 203 11.05 11.31 5.59
C GLY A 203 11.65 10.86 6.93
N ALA A 204 12.95 10.56 6.97
CA ALA A 204 13.65 10.23 8.21
C ALA A 204 13.71 11.43 9.17
N LEU A 205 14.03 12.63 8.67
CA LEU A 205 14.01 13.86 9.46
C LEU A 205 12.61 14.16 10.00
N LEU A 206 11.57 13.97 9.19
CA LEU A 206 10.19 14.10 9.64
C LEU A 206 9.86 13.07 10.75
N SER A 207 10.35 11.84 10.60
CA SER A 207 10.18 10.77 11.59
C SER A 207 10.84 11.14 12.93
N ILE A 208 12.08 11.66 12.88
CA ILE A 208 12.80 12.14 14.05
C ILE A 208 12.07 13.32 14.70
N ALA A 209 11.63 14.29 13.90
CA ALA A 209 10.98 15.50 14.40
C ALA A 209 9.64 15.23 15.08
N LEU A 210 8.86 14.25 14.58
CA LEU A 210 7.54 13.95 15.12
C LEU A 210 7.57 12.87 16.22
N ALA A 211 8.41 11.85 16.09
CA ALA A 211 8.34 10.66 16.95
C ALA A 211 9.55 10.45 17.87
N GLY A 212 10.57 11.29 17.74
CA GLY A 212 11.75 11.24 18.60
C GLY A 212 12.55 9.93 18.46
N PRO A 213 13.01 9.31 19.57
CA PRO A 213 13.98 8.20 19.54
C PRO A 213 13.52 6.93 18.78
N GLY A 214 12.21 6.72 18.61
CA GLY A 214 11.63 5.54 17.95
C GLY A 214 11.63 5.58 16.42
N TRP A 215 12.27 6.57 15.79
CA TRP A 215 12.23 6.75 14.33
C TRP A 215 12.83 5.58 13.52
N LEU A 216 13.64 4.71 14.16
CA LEU A 216 14.22 3.52 13.56
C LEU A 216 13.38 2.24 13.76
N ASP A 217 12.29 2.30 14.52
CA ASP A 217 11.50 1.12 14.87
C ASP A 217 11.01 0.33 13.64
N PRO A 218 10.52 0.96 12.54
CA PRO A 218 10.15 0.24 11.32
C PRO A 218 11.29 -0.56 10.68
N VAL A 219 12.51 -0.01 10.75
CA VAL A 219 13.71 -0.67 10.19
C VAL A 219 14.13 -1.83 11.09
N ARG A 220 14.15 -1.62 12.41
CA ARG A 220 14.45 -2.68 13.39
C ARG A 220 13.44 -3.80 13.28
N PHE A 221 12.15 -3.47 13.25
CA PHE A 221 11.08 -4.44 13.06
C PHE A 221 11.27 -5.26 11.78
N ALA A 222 11.60 -4.63 10.66
CA ALA A 222 11.83 -5.33 9.40
C ALA A 222 13.05 -6.29 9.43
N ILE A 223 14.07 -5.98 10.24
CA ILE A 223 15.28 -6.81 10.40
C ILE A 223 15.07 -7.93 11.42
N GLU A 224 14.41 -7.61 12.54
CA GLU A 224 14.23 -8.50 13.68
C GLU A 224 13.07 -9.47 13.51
N ARG A 225 12.16 -9.23 12.56
CA ARG A 225 11.03 -10.12 12.31
C ARG A 225 11.55 -11.51 11.88
N PRO A 226 11.30 -12.57 12.68
CA PRO A 226 11.67 -13.91 12.27
C PRO A 226 10.94 -14.26 10.97
N VAL A 227 11.59 -15.04 10.10
CA VAL A 227 10.92 -15.62 8.92
C VAL A 227 9.74 -16.44 9.43
N GLN A 228 8.53 -15.89 9.34
CA GLN A 228 7.33 -16.57 9.81
C GLN A 228 7.05 -17.76 8.88
N VAL A 229 7.60 -18.91 9.25
CA VAL A 229 7.17 -20.24 8.79
C VAL A 229 5.87 -20.60 9.52
N GLU A 230 4.88 -19.70 9.53
CA GLU A 230 3.59 -19.95 10.18
C GLU A 230 2.63 -20.50 9.14
N SER A 231 2.78 -21.81 8.92
CA SER A 231 1.74 -22.65 8.35
C SER A 231 0.46 -22.51 9.19
N PRO A 232 -0.75 -22.58 8.60
CA PRO A 232 -2.00 -22.35 9.31
C PRO A 232 -2.38 -23.56 10.18
N ARG A 233 -1.64 -23.81 11.27
CA ARG A 233 -2.06 -24.68 12.39
C ARG A 233 -1.07 -24.58 13.57
N SER A 234 -1.21 -23.58 14.43
CA SER A 234 -0.80 -23.70 15.83
C SER A 234 -2.05 -23.64 16.72
N THR A 235 -2.89 -24.67 16.60
CA THR A 235 -3.82 -25.00 17.69
C THR A 235 -2.96 -25.51 18.83
N THR A 236 -2.58 -24.64 19.76
CA THR A 236 -2.14 -25.07 21.09
C THR A 236 -3.37 -25.69 21.77
N PRO A 237 -3.35 -26.98 22.14
CA PRO A 237 -4.40 -27.54 22.96
C PRO A 237 -4.38 -26.79 24.29
N SER A 238 -5.52 -26.20 24.67
CA SER A 238 -5.71 -25.71 26.02
C SER A 238 -5.46 -26.89 26.97
N THR A 239 -4.38 -26.85 27.72
CA THR A 239 -4.21 -27.71 28.90
C THR A 239 -5.24 -27.26 29.92
N ARG A 240 -6.38 -27.95 29.86
CA ARG A 240 -7.45 -27.93 30.84
C ARG A 240 -6.85 -28.36 32.18
N SER A 241 -6.48 -27.38 33.01
CA SER A 241 -6.14 -27.61 34.41
C SER A 241 -7.39 -28.14 35.12
N THR A 242 -7.45 -29.45 35.28
CA THR A 242 -8.40 -30.12 36.15
C THR A 242 -8.02 -29.82 37.60
N SER A 243 -8.91 -29.11 38.29
CA SER A 243 -8.93 -29.00 39.75
C SER A 243 -9.03 -30.39 40.39
N PRO A 244 -8.30 -30.68 41.48
CA PRO A 244 -8.71 -31.69 42.43
C PRO A 244 -9.34 -31.02 43.65
N ALA A 245 -10.59 -31.38 43.89
CA ALA A 245 -11.26 -31.25 45.17
C ALA A 245 -10.39 -31.82 46.29
N ARG A 246 -10.36 -31.15 47.43
CA ARG A 246 -9.96 -31.76 48.70
C ARG A 246 -10.83 -31.20 49.82
N GLY A 247 -11.92 -31.92 50.09
CA GLY A 247 -12.56 -31.92 51.41
C GLY A 247 -11.87 -32.96 52.28
N THR A 248 -11.65 -32.60 53.55
CA THR A 248 -12.03 -33.31 54.79
C THR A 248 -11.27 -32.66 55.95
N GLY A 249 -11.98 -32.34 57.05
CA GLY A 249 -11.44 -31.86 58.33
C GLY A 249 -10.56 -32.89 59.03
N PRO A 250 -10.29 -32.79 60.36
CA PRO A 250 -11.09 -32.15 61.42
C PRO A 250 -10.67 -30.74 61.82
#